data_AF-A0A9D7C9F4-F1
#
_entry.id   AF-A0A9D7C9F4-F1
#
_cell.length_a   1.000
_cell.length_b   1.000
_cell.length_c   1.000
_cell.angle_alpha   90.00
_cell.angle_beta   90.00
_cell.angle_gamma   90.00
#
_symmetry.space_group_name_H-M   'P 1'
#
loop_
_entity.id
_entity.type
_entity.pdbx_description
1 polymer ?
#
loop_
_entity_poly.entity_id
_entity_poly.type
_entity_poly.pdbx_seq_one_letter_code
_entity_poly.pdbx_strand_id
1 'polypeptide(L)'
;MMVLKEANGWSDEQLFENCRFNLLVRSALGLMNMDDAVPVESTYYLFRKRIVEYEKSEKINLFEKTFASVTKGQATDFEVSGKSIRMDSKLLGSNIAWLSRYELIHETLRLVCQDIKEILANHFLTRSQKEMIENLLKETGNKVVYRSTSAEIKTKNAGIRIACIYGD
;
A
#
# COMPACT_ATOMS: atom_id res chain seq x y z
N MET A 1 -13.83 -18.67 1.59
CA MET A 1 -12.81 -19.67 1.18
C MET A 1 -11.46 -19.04 0.84
N MET A 2 -11.34 -18.15 -0.15
CA MET A 2 -10.04 -17.56 -0.55
C MET A 2 -9.31 -16.86 0.60
N VAL A 3 -10.02 -16.06 1.40
CA VAL A 3 -9.46 -15.39 2.59
C VAL A 3 -8.87 -16.40 3.59
N LEU A 4 -9.56 -17.53 3.82
CA LEU A 4 -9.09 -18.58 4.73
C LEU A 4 -7.85 -19.29 4.19
N LYS A 5 -7.79 -19.51 2.87
CA LYS A 5 -6.62 -20.10 2.22
C LYS A 5 -5.39 -19.23 2.40
N GLU A 6 -5.49 -17.94 2.07
CA GLU A 6 -4.36 -17.00 2.16
C GLU A 6 -3.96 -16.72 3.61
N ALA A 7 -4.92 -16.59 4.54
CA ALA A 7 -4.63 -16.34 5.95
C ALA A 7 -3.86 -17.48 6.63
N ASN A 8 -4.12 -18.73 6.22
CA ASN A 8 -3.46 -19.91 6.79
C ASN A 8 -2.32 -20.46 5.91
N GLY A 9 -2.06 -19.86 4.73
CA GLY A 9 -1.05 -20.33 3.78
C GLY A 9 -1.33 -21.74 3.22
N TRP A 10 -2.60 -22.11 3.04
CA TRP A 10 -2.97 -23.46 2.59
C TRP A 10 -2.78 -23.68 1.09
N SER A 11 -2.48 -24.93 0.71
CA SER A 11 -2.67 -25.39 -0.67
C SER A 11 -4.16 -25.47 -1.04
N ASP A 12 -4.48 -25.55 -2.33
CA ASP A 12 -5.88 -25.73 -2.76
C ASP A 12 -6.44 -27.06 -2.23
N GLU A 13 -5.65 -28.13 -2.24
CA GLU A 13 -6.03 -29.44 -1.68
C GLU A 13 -6.35 -29.34 -0.18
N GLN A 14 -5.46 -28.71 0.60
CA GLN A 14 -5.66 -28.49 2.03
C GLN A 14 -6.91 -27.64 2.31
N LEU A 15 -7.20 -26.63 1.49
CA LEU A 15 -8.42 -25.84 1.61
C LEU A 15 -9.66 -26.74 1.49
N PHE A 16 -9.74 -27.59 0.46
CA PHE A 16 -10.92 -28.45 0.26
C PHE A 16 -11.03 -29.54 1.32
N GLU A 17 -9.92 -30.13 1.76
CA GLU A 17 -9.89 -31.07 2.87
C GLU A 17 -10.44 -30.43 4.15
N ASN A 18 -9.95 -29.23 4.50
CA ASN A 18 -10.45 -28.49 5.65
C ASN A 18 -11.94 -28.15 5.49
N CYS A 19 -12.41 -27.77 4.30
CA CYS A 19 -13.83 -27.49 4.10
C CYS A 19 -14.72 -28.75 4.23
N ARG A 20 -14.19 -29.93 3.94
CA ARG A 20 -14.91 -31.20 4.08
C ARG A 20 -14.98 -31.67 5.54
N PHE A 21 -13.87 -31.61 6.27
CA PHE A 21 -13.75 -32.31 7.55
C PHE A 21 -13.58 -31.40 8.77
N ASN A 22 -13.18 -30.14 8.60
CA ASN A 22 -12.96 -29.22 9.71
C ASN A 22 -14.25 -28.42 10.02
N LEU A 23 -14.87 -28.74 11.16
CA LEU A 23 -16.11 -28.11 11.62
C LEU A 23 -16.00 -26.60 11.80
N LEU A 24 -14.84 -26.10 12.25
CA LEU A 24 -14.62 -24.66 12.42
C LEU A 24 -14.56 -23.95 11.07
N VAL A 25 -13.91 -24.57 10.08
CA VAL A 25 -13.84 -24.03 8.72
C VAL A 25 -15.21 -24.07 8.06
N ARG A 26 -15.99 -25.14 8.25
CA ARG A 26 -17.38 -25.22 7.79
C ARG A 26 -18.25 -24.11 8.39
N SER A 27 -18.21 -23.94 9.71
CA SER A 27 -18.94 -22.88 10.39
C SER A 27 -18.52 -21.49 9.92
N ALA A 28 -17.22 -21.24 9.74
CA ALA A 28 -16.71 -19.97 9.22
C ALA A 28 -17.15 -19.68 7.77
N LEU A 29 -17.50 -20.70 6.99
CA LEU A 29 -18.08 -20.58 5.65
C LEU A 29 -19.61 -20.49 5.66
N GLY A 30 -20.25 -20.56 6.84
CA GLY A 30 -21.70 -20.60 6.98
C GLY A 30 -22.33 -21.96 6.67
N LEU A 31 -21.53 -23.03 6.61
CA LEU A 31 -22.00 -24.42 6.51
C LEU A 31 -22.26 -24.93 7.92
N MET A 32 -23.51 -24.81 8.37
CA MET A 32 -23.90 -25.07 9.75
C MET A 32 -24.34 -26.53 9.96
N ASN A 33 -24.80 -27.19 8.91
CA ASN A 33 -25.21 -28.60 8.96
C ASN A 33 -24.10 -29.53 8.43
N MET A 34 -24.15 -30.80 8.84
CA MET A 34 -23.19 -31.82 8.39
C MET A 34 -23.40 -32.22 6.93
N ASP A 35 -24.63 -32.14 6.45
CA ASP A 35 -25.07 -32.45 5.09
C ASP A 35 -24.96 -31.26 4.13
N ASP A 36 -24.62 -30.07 4.64
CA ASP A 36 -24.41 -28.89 3.79
C ASP A 36 -23.31 -29.18 2.75
N ALA A 37 -23.65 -28.93 1.49
CA ALA A 37 -22.78 -29.19 0.36
C ALA A 37 -21.59 -28.21 0.35
N VAL A 38 -20.38 -28.78 0.39
CA VAL A 38 -19.14 -28.00 0.25
C VAL A 38 -18.98 -27.56 -1.20
N PRO A 39 -18.55 -26.30 -1.46
CA PRO A 39 -18.24 -25.87 -2.82
C PRO A 39 -17.21 -26.79 -3.49
N VAL A 40 -17.55 -27.27 -4.68
CA VAL A 40 -16.65 -28.10 -5.49
C VAL A 40 -15.56 -27.24 -6.12
N GLU A 41 -14.43 -27.89 -6.44
CA GLU A 41 -13.25 -27.25 -7.05
C GLU A 41 -13.60 -26.44 -8.30
N SER A 42 -14.43 -26.99 -9.19
CA SER A 42 -14.85 -26.31 -10.41
C SER A 42 -15.57 -25.00 -10.14
N THR A 43 -16.47 -24.97 -9.15
CA THR A 43 -17.17 -23.74 -8.72
C THR A 43 -16.21 -22.71 -8.18
N TYR A 44 -15.25 -23.13 -7.35
CA TYR A 44 -14.23 -22.24 -6.79
C TYR A 44 -13.36 -21.59 -7.86
N TYR A 45 -12.83 -22.38 -8.80
CA TYR A 45 -11.99 -21.85 -9.89
C TYR A 45 -12.79 -20.99 -10.87
N LEU A 46 -14.04 -21.38 -11.17
CA LEU A 46 -14.92 -20.59 -12.03
C LEU A 46 -15.24 -19.23 -11.41
N PHE A 47 -15.48 -19.18 -10.09
CA PHE A 47 -15.69 -17.93 -9.37
C PHE A 47 -14.46 -17.02 -9.45
N ARG A 48 -13.25 -17.55 -9.22
CA ARG A 48 -12.00 -16.79 -9.36
C ARG A 48 -11.82 -16.25 -10.77
N LYS A 49 -12.07 -17.07 -11.79
CA LYS A 49 -11.99 -16.67 -13.19
C LYS A 49 -12.92 -15.50 -13.50
N ARG A 50 -14.19 -15.58 -13.06
CA ARG A 50 -15.19 -14.52 -13.26
C ARG A 50 -14.80 -13.20 -12.60
N ILE A 51 -14.21 -13.24 -11.40
CA ILE A 51 -13.72 -12.02 -10.73
C ILE A 51 -12.62 -11.35 -11.57
N VAL A 52 -11.66 -12.13 -12.06
CA VAL A 52 -10.57 -11.60 -12.89
C VAL A 52 -11.08 -11.05 -14.22
N GLU A 53 -12.05 -11.71 -14.85
CA GLU A 53 -12.68 -11.23 -16.09
C GLU A 53 -13.46 -9.93 -15.87
N TYR A 54 -14.16 -9.82 -14.74
CA TYR A 54 -14.84 -8.59 -14.33
C TYR A 54 -13.86 -7.44 -14.09
N GLU A 55 -12.76 -7.70 -13.38
CA GLU A 55 -11.72 -6.68 -13.16
C GLU A 55 -11.09 -6.21 -14.48
N LYS A 56 -10.90 -7.11 -15.46
CA LYS A 56 -10.35 -6.75 -16.77
C LYS A 56 -11.28 -5.87 -17.60
N SER A 57 -12.58 -6.16 -17.57
CA SER A 57 -13.60 -5.46 -18.37
C SER A 57 -13.94 -4.10 -17.76
N GLU A 58 -14.26 -4.07 -16.47
CA GLU A 58 -14.75 -2.87 -15.78
C GLU A 58 -13.63 -2.05 -15.13
N LYS A 59 -12.39 -2.57 -15.06
CA LYS A 59 -11.26 -1.97 -14.33
C LYS A 59 -11.54 -1.77 -12.83
N ILE A 60 -12.49 -2.52 -12.28
CA ILE A 60 -12.90 -2.46 -10.88
C ILE A 60 -12.46 -3.72 -10.15
N ASN A 61 -11.68 -3.56 -9.08
CA ASN A 61 -11.29 -4.67 -8.21
C ASN A 61 -12.36 -4.93 -7.13
N LEU A 62 -13.08 -6.06 -7.26
CA LEU A 62 -14.13 -6.44 -6.32
C LEU A 62 -13.61 -6.85 -4.94
N PHE A 63 -12.40 -7.43 -4.87
CA PHE A 63 -11.80 -7.78 -3.59
C PHE A 63 -11.47 -6.54 -2.78
N GLU A 64 -10.84 -5.55 -3.41
CA GLU A 64 -10.51 -4.28 -2.76
C GLU A 64 -11.76 -3.61 -2.18
N LYS A 65 -12.84 -3.52 -2.96
CA LYS A 65 -14.13 -2.98 -2.48
C LYS A 65 -14.68 -3.76 -1.30
N THR A 66 -14.63 -5.09 -1.36
CA THR A 66 -15.14 -5.96 -0.29
C THR A 66 -14.31 -5.79 0.98
N PHE A 67 -12.98 -5.82 0.89
CA PHE A 67 -12.09 -5.60 2.02
C PHE A 67 -12.26 -4.21 2.62
N ALA A 68 -12.35 -3.16 1.79
CA ALA A 68 -12.61 -1.81 2.27
C ALA A 68 -13.92 -1.72 3.06
N SER A 69 -14.98 -2.38 2.59
CA SER A 69 -16.26 -2.44 3.29
C SER A 69 -16.16 -3.19 4.62
N VAL A 70 -15.50 -4.35 4.65
CA VAL A 70 -15.31 -5.14 5.88
C VAL A 70 -14.47 -4.36 6.90
N THR A 71 -13.34 -3.79 6.48
CA THR A 71 -12.46 -2.98 7.32
C THR A 71 -13.19 -1.77 7.89
N LYS A 72 -14.08 -1.14 7.10
CA LYS A 72 -14.92 -0.04 7.58
C LYS A 72 -15.91 -0.49 8.66
N GLY A 73 -16.54 -1.65 8.48
CA GLY A 73 -17.40 -2.26 9.48
C GLY A 73 -16.64 -2.52 10.78
N GLN A 74 -15.50 -3.22 10.69
CA GLN A 74 -14.63 -3.48 11.82
C GLN A 74 -14.18 -2.20 12.55
N ALA A 75 -13.78 -1.16 11.82
CA ALA A 75 -13.39 0.11 12.41
C ALA A 75 -14.54 0.77 13.19
N THR A 76 -15.78 0.59 12.73
CA THR A 76 -16.98 1.10 13.41
C THR A 76 -17.27 0.28 14.66
N ASP A 77 -17.27 -1.06 14.55
CA ASP A 77 -17.58 -1.98 15.64
C ASP A 77 -16.57 -1.90 16.79
N PHE A 78 -15.30 -1.66 16.47
CA PHE A 78 -14.22 -1.52 17.44
C PHE A 78 -13.90 -0.07 17.83
N GLU A 79 -14.74 0.89 17.42
CA GLU A 79 -14.57 2.33 17.70
C GLU A 79 -13.17 2.87 17.37
N VAL A 80 -12.56 2.36 16.30
CA VAL A 80 -11.20 2.73 15.90
C VAL A 80 -11.21 4.13 15.29
N SER A 81 -10.73 5.11 16.05
CA SER A 81 -10.58 6.49 15.59
C SER A 81 -9.45 6.62 14.57
N GLY A 82 -9.79 6.98 13.33
CA GLY A 82 -8.80 7.34 12.30
C GLY A 82 -8.12 8.70 12.52
N LYS A 83 -8.47 9.43 13.60
CA LYS A 83 -7.89 10.77 13.90
C LYS A 83 -6.48 10.69 14.46
N SER A 84 -6.10 9.55 15.06
CA SER A 84 -4.80 9.34 15.66
C SER A 84 -4.19 8.07 15.09
N ILE A 85 -3.02 8.20 14.49
CA ILE A 85 -2.26 7.07 13.98
C ILE A 85 -1.11 6.83 14.93
N ARG A 86 -0.98 5.58 15.37
CA ARG A 86 0.17 5.12 16.14
C ARG A 86 1.47 5.36 15.37
N MET A 87 2.46 5.96 16.04
CA MET A 87 3.74 6.32 15.41
C MET A 87 4.46 5.10 14.83
N ASP A 88 4.36 3.94 15.49
CA ASP A 88 4.94 2.69 15.04
C ASP A 88 4.29 2.15 13.74
N SER A 89 3.03 2.49 13.46
CA SER A 89 2.37 2.10 12.20
C SER A 89 2.90 2.85 10.98
N LYS A 90 3.60 3.97 11.19
CA LYS A 90 4.27 4.74 10.12
C LYS A 90 5.78 4.54 10.12
N LEU A 91 6.31 3.73 11.04
CA LEU A 91 7.75 3.45 11.19
C LEU A 91 8.60 4.73 11.24
N LEU A 92 8.07 5.83 11.77
CA LEU A 92 8.75 7.14 11.76
C LEU A 92 10.08 7.07 12.50
N GLY A 93 10.08 6.44 13.68
CA GLY A 93 11.30 6.25 14.48
C GLY A 93 12.33 5.37 13.79
N SER A 94 11.90 4.28 13.14
CA SER A 94 12.79 3.41 12.35
C SER A 94 13.40 4.18 11.18
N ASN A 95 12.59 4.94 10.44
CA ASN A 95 13.06 5.75 9.32
C ASN A 95 14.08 6.80 9.78
N ILE A 96 13.86 7.47 10.92
CA ILE A 96 14.81 8.43 11.49
C ILE A 96 16.12 7.75 11.91
N ALA A 97 16.06 6.53 12.45
CA ALA A 97 17.23 5.79 12.89
C ALA A 97 18.08 5.24 11.74
N TRP A 98 17.44 4.78 10.66
CA TRP A 98 18.12 4.10 9.55
C TRP A 98 18.51 5.01 8.39
N LEU A 99 17.78 6.10 8.14
CA LEU A 99 18.03 6.98 7.00
C LEU A 99 19.00 8.11 7.37
N SER A 100 19.88 8.46 6.43
CA SER A 100 20.68 9.68 6.54
C SER A 100 19.80 10.93 6.49
N ARG A 101 20.31 12.06 6.99
CA ARG A 101 19.59 13.35 6.95
C ARG A 101 19.16 13.74 5.54
N TYR A 102 19.99 13.44 4.54
CA TYR A 102 19.65 13.73 3.15
C TYR A 102 18.54 12.82 2.63
N GLU A 103 18.59 11.52 2.94
CA GLU A 103 17.53 10.58 2.55
C GLU A 103 16.17 10.96 3.12
N LEU A 104 16.12 11.38 4.40
CA LEU A 104 14.90 11.86 5.03
C LEU A 104 14.32 13.07 4.29
N ILE A 105 15.15 14.07 3.99
CA ILE A 105 14.73 15.28 3.27
C ILE A 105 14.30 14.94 1.84
N HIS A 106 15.05 14.09 1.14
CA HIS A 106 14.76 13.71 -0.23
C HIS A 106 13.45 12.93 -0.34
N GLU A 107 13.24 11.91 0.50
CA GLU A 107 12.02 11.10 0.44
C GLU A 107 10.80 11.90 0.87
N THR A 108 10.91 12.76 1.89
CA THR A 108 9.80 13.64 2.27
C THR A 108 9.42 14.61 1.15
N LEU A 109 10.39 15.28 0.52
CA LEU A 109 10.12 16.16 -0.63
C LEU A 109 9.52 15.39 -1.81
N ARG A 110 10.06 14.22 -2.12
CA ARG A 110 9.57 13.36 -3.21
C ARG A 110 8.11 12.95 -2.99
N LEU A 111 7.75 12.51 -1.78
CA LEU A 111 6.38 12.12 -1.43
C LEU A 111 5.43 13.33 -1.51
N VAL A 112 5.81 14.46 -0.92
CA VAL A 112 5.00 15.68 -0.97
C VAL A 112 4.79 16.10 -2.43
N CYS A 113 5.85 16.25 -3.22
CA CYS A 113 5.76 16.63 -4.63
C CYS A 113 4.93 15.66 -5.48
N GLN A 114 4.90 14.37 -5.12
CA GLN A 114 4.06 13.39 -5.79
C GLN A 114 2.58 13.60 -5.46
N ASP A 115 2.25 13.87 -4.18
CA ASP A 115 0.88 14.12 -3.73
C ASP A 115 0.31 15.43 -4.26
N ILE A 116 1.12 16.49 -4.31
CA ILE A 116 0.70 17.82 -4.82
C ILE A 116 1.02 18.03 -6.30
N LYS A 117 1.37 17.00 -7.06
CA LYS A 117 1.81 17.11 -8.46
C LYS A 117 0.80 17.83 -9.36
N GLU A 118 -0.48 17.54 -9.20
CA GLU A 118 -1.55 18.18 -9.97
C GLU A 118 -1.74 19.66 -9.59
N ILE A 119 -1.60 19.99 -8.31
CA ILE A 119 -1.66 21.37 -7.81
C ILE A 119 -0.45 22.17 -8.32
N LEU A 120 0.74 21.56 -8.28
CA LEU A 120 1.98 22.13 -8.80
C LEU A 120 1.91 22.36 -10.32
N ALA A 121 1.25 21.49 -11.06
CA ALA A 121 1.06 21.67 -12.51
C ALA A 121 0.22 22.91 -12.85
N ASN A 122 -0.72 23.27 -11.97
CA ASN A 122 -1.61 24.43 -12.13
C ASN A 122 -0.97 25.75 -11.66
N HIS A 123 0.16 25.71 -10.96
CA HIS A 123 0.89 26.91 -10.54
C HIS A 123 1.99 27.28 -11.55
N PHE A 124 2.29 28.57 -11.66
CA PHE A 124 3.44 29.06 -12.43
C PHE A 124 4.74 28.72 -11.69
N LEU A 125 5.21 27.49 -11.84
CA LEU A 125 6.57 27.11 -11.47
C LEU A 125 7.54 27.58 -12.54
N THR A 126 8.66 28.16 -12.12
CA THR A 126 9.76 28.50 -13.02
C THR A 126 10.30 27.23 -13.68
N ARG A 127 10.82 27.32 -14.92
CA ARG A 127 11.40 26.17 -15.64
C ARG A 127 12.44 25.40 -14.82
N SER A 128 13.29 26.11 -14.09
CA SER A 128 14.30 25.52 -13.19
C SER A 128 13.67 24.72 -12.04
N GLN A 129 12.56 25.19 -11.46
CA GLN A 129 11.87 24.48 -10.37
C GLN A 129 11.20 23.19 -10.89
N LYS A 130 10.62 23.22 -12.10
CA LYS A 130 10.04 22.03 -12.74
C LYS A 130 11.09 20.95 -12.99
N GLU A 131 12.24 21.33 -13.54
CA GLU A 131 13.36 20.41 -13.77
C GLU A 131 13.90 19.81 -12.46
N MET A 132 13.95 20.61 -11.38
CA MET A 132 14.37 20.13 -10.06
C MET A 132 13.38 19.10 -9.49
N ILE A 133 12.07 19.37 -9.57
CA ILE A 133 11.03 18.44 -9.10
C ILE A 133 11.05 17.15 -9.91
N GLU A 134 11.18 17.22 -11.24
CA GLU A 134 11.28 16.03 -12.08
C GLU A 134 12.52 15.19 -11.73
N ASN A 135 13.65 15.81 -11.45
CA ASN A 135 14.85 15.10 -11.02
C ASN A 135 14.70 14.45 -9.64
N LEU A 136 14.00 15.11 -8.70
CA LEU A 136 13.67 14.55 -7.39
C LEU A 136 12.71 13.36 -7.49
N LEU A 137 11.76 13.38 -8.44
CA LEU A 137 10.79 12.29 -8.61
C LEU A 137 11.39 11.04 -9.28
N LYS A 138 12.49 11.17 -10.04
CA LYS A 138 13.13 10.08 -10.78
C LYS A 138 13.77 9.01 -9.88
N GLU A 139 14.40 9.42 -8.78
CA GLU A 139 15.18 8.51 -7.94
C GLU A 139 14.72 8.54 -6.48
N THR A 140 14.94 7.43 -5.77
CA THR A 140 14.73 7.35 -4.32
C THR A 140 15.97 7.89 -3.59
N GLY A 141 15.78 8.46 -2.40
CA GLY A 141 16.85 9.05 -1.60
C GLY A 141 18.01 8.07 -1.37
N ASN A 142 17.71 6.79 -1.13
CA ASN A 142 18.72 5.75 -0.95
C ASN A 142 19.59 5.55 -2.20
N LYS A 143 18.99 5.53 -3.40
CA LYS A 143 19.74 5.43 -4.67
C LYS A 143 20.66 6.64 -4.87
N VAL A 144 20.18 7.83 -4.52
CA VAL A 144 20.96 9.06 -4.64
C VAL A 144 22.16 9.05 -3.69
N VAL A 145 21.97 8.63 -2.44
CA VAL A 145 23.09 8.51 -1.48
C VAL A 145 24.08 7.44 -1.92
N TYR A 146 23.62 6.30 -2.40
CA TYR A 146 24.50 5.23 -2.87
C TYR A 146 25.41 5.66 -4.04
N ARG A 147 24.91 6.52 -4.94
CA ARG A 147 25.64 6.97 -6.14
C ARG A 147 26.44 8.25 -5.97
N SER A 148 26.23 8.99 -4.88
CA SER A 148 26.85 10.30 -4.67
C SER A 148 28.00 10.23 -3.68
N THR A 149 29.02 11.05 -3.87
CA THR A 149 30.09 11.20 -2.88
C THR A 149 29.63 12.07 -1.70
N SER A 150 30.32 11.96 -0.55
CA SER A 150 30.02 12.77 0.64
C SER A 150 30.08 14.29 0.40
N ALA A 151 30.92 14.74 -0.53
CA ALA A 151 31.00 16.15 -0.92
C ALA A 151 29.77 16.58 -1.73
N GLU A 152 29.34 15.77 -2.70
CA GLU A 152 28.15 16.02 -3.51
C GLU A 152 26.87 16.04 -2.67
N ILE A 153 26.74 15.13 -1.70
CA ILE A 153 25.57 15.09 -0.79
C ILE A 153 25.51 16.38 0.03
N LYS A 154 26.64 16.92 0.51
CA LYS A 154 26.67 18.20 1.22
C LYS A 154 26.23 19.35 0.33
N THR A 155 26.68 19.40 -0.92
CA THR A 155 26.28 20.43 -1.89
C THR A 155 24.79 20.34 -2.22
N LYS A 156 24.26 19.12 -2.45
CA LYS A 156 22.83 18.89 -2.70
C LYS A 156 21.97 19.30 -1.48
N ASN A 157 22.41 18.94 -0.27
CA ASN A 157 21.71 19.33 0.95
C ASN A 157 21.72 20.86 1.17
N ALA A 158 22.82 21.53 0.86
CA ALA A 158 22.89 23.00 0.88
C ALA A 158 21.96 23.64 -0.15
N GLY A 159 21.88 23.09 -1.36
CA GLY A 159 20.96 23.55 -2.40
C GLY A 159 19.48 23.44 -1.99
N ILE A 160 19.10 22.34 -1.33
CA ILE A 160 17.73 22.16 -0.80
C ILE A 160 17.44 23.15 0.32
N ARG A 161 18.39 23.37 1.25
CA ARG A 161 18.23 24.37 2.32
C ARG A 161 18.01 25.78 1.78
N ILE A 162 18.73 26.17 0.74
CA ILE A 162 18.58 27.49 0.13
C ILE A 162 17.21 27.63 -0.53
N ALA A 163 16.74 26.60 -1.26
CA ALA A 163 15.42 26.61 -1.89
C ALA A 163 14.25 26.63 -0.88
N CYS A 164 14.41 26.06 0.32
CA CYS A 164 13.37 26.06 1.36
C CYS A 164 13.38 27.32 2.25
N ILE A 165 14.50 28.05 2.34
CA ILE A 165 14.63 29.27 3.17
C ILE A 165 14.36 30.53 2.34
N TYR A 166 14.72 30.54 1.06
CA TYR A 166 14.47 31.63 0.12
C TYR A 166 13.40 31.24 -0.90
N GLY A 167 12.24 30.81 -0.40
CA GLY A 167 11.01 30.83 -1.17
C GLY A 167 10.49 32.26 -1.24
N ASP A 168 11.07 33.07 -2.13
CA ASP A 168 10.39 34.23 -2.71
C ASP A 168 9.41 33.75 -3.81
#